data_AF-A0A183CDX5-F1
#
_entry.id   AF-A0A183CDX5-F1
#
_cell.length_a   1.000
_cell.length_b   1.000
_cell.length_c   1.000
_cell.angle_alpha   90.00
_cell.angle_beta   90.00
_cell.angle_gamma   90.00
#
_symmetry.space_group_name_H-M   'P 1'
#
loop_
_entity.id
_entity.type
_entity.pdbx_description
1 polymer ?
#
loop_
_entity_poly.entity_id
_entity_poly.type
_entity_poly.pdbx_seq_one_letter_code
_entity_poly.pdbx_strand_id
1 'polypeptide(L)'
;MAFSVLFALVFCRFFGAVSADLFTSSADLQRLTHAEWEIPQLINNYIKLETERLEHLKSMAFKYRQTNEQLQTNIQSVSNPINAFRMIKRLTNAWKELQAEMRADVADAYLQNVTMEGQAKFPTDEDLSGAAVGLLRLQDTYRLETQDLANGFVQDVKIGNEMTAFDCFEIGRIAYNTEDFYHTLLWMQEALSRAKRESTPTIAEG
;
A
#
# COMPACT_ATOMS: atom_id res chain seq x y z
N MET A 1 -1.57 55.29 21.80
CA MET A 1 -1.73 54.02 22.53
C MET A 1 -2.47 52.93 21.73
N ALA A 2 -3.35 53.25 20.78
CA ALA A 2 -4.07 52.24 19.98
C ALA A 2 -3.19 51.47 18.95
N PHE A 3 -2.19 52.13 18.34
CA PHE A 3 -1.31 51.51 17.34
C PHE A 3 -0.39 50.42 17.93
N SER A 4 0.04 50.59 19.18
CA SER A 4 0.92 49.66 19.90
C SER A 4 0.24 48.33 20.24
N VAL A 5 -1.07 48.37 20.52
CA VAL A 5 -1.89 47.20 20.85
C VAL A 5 -2.22 46.39 19.58
N LEU A 6 -2.47 47.07 18.45
CA LEU A 6 -2.69 46.44 17.15
C LEU A 6 -1.44 45.69 16.67
N PHE A 7 -0.24 46.27 16.85
CA PHE A 7 1.01 45.62 16.47
C PHE A 7 1.32 44.38 17.34
N ALA A 8 1.04 44.44 18.65
CA ALA A 8 1.21 43.32 19.57
C ALA A 8 0.23 42.17 19.29
N LEU A 9 -1.02 42.47 18.91
CA LEU A 9 -2.02 41.45 18.55
C LEU A 9 -1.69 40.76 17.22
N VAL A 10 -1.13 41.49 16.25
CA VAL A 10 -0.64 40.91 14.99
C VAL A 10 0.59 40.01 15.24
N PHE A 11 1.53 40.45 16.09
CA PHE A 11 2.70 39.64 16.46
C PHE A 11 2.33 38.37 17.23
N CYS A 12 1.35 38.41 18.14
CA CYS A 12 0.85 37.23 18.85
C CYS A 12 0.12 36.23 17.93
N ARG A 13 -0.58 36.72 16.90
CA ARG A 13 -1.19 35.83 15.89
C ARG A 13 -0.16 35.16 14.98
N PHE A 14 0.98 35.82 14.72
CA PHE A 14 2.07 35.22 13.95
C PHE A 14 2.85 34.16 14.74
N PHE A 15 3.01 34.31 16.05
CA PHE A 15 3.71 33.30 16.88
C PHE A 15 2.85 32.06 17.20
N GLY A 16 1.53 32.19 17.26
CA GLY A 16 0.65 31.05 17.55
C GLY A 16 0.50 30.04 16.40
N ALA A 17 0.79 30.44 15.15
CA ALA A 17 0.61 29.59 13.97
C ALA A 17 1.81 28.66 13.68
N VAL A 18 3.00 28.98 14.18
CA VAL A 18 4.25 28.26 13.82
C VAL A 18 4.46 26.99 14.64
N SER A 19 3.87 26.88 15.83
CA SER A 19 4.05 25.71 16.70
C SER A 19 3.06 24.58 16.42
N ALA A 20 1.98 24.79 15.66
CA ALA A 20 1.00 23.73 15.42
C ALA A 20 1.55 22.63 14.47
N ASP A 21 2.21 23.02 13.38
CA ASP A 21 2.61 22.09 12.32
C ASP A 21 3.72 21.10 12.74
N LEU A 22 4.62 21.51 13.65
CA LEU A 22 5.76 20.70 14.09
C LEU A 22 5.37 19.61 15.10
N PHE A 23 4.37 19.87 15.95
CA PHE A 23 3.79 18.85 16.83
C PHE A 23 2.82 17.93 16.09
N THR A 24 2.16 18.42 15.03
CA THR A 24 1.33 17.58 14.15
C THR A 24 2.18 16.59 13.36
N SER A 25 3.28 17.03 12.74
CA SER A 25 4.15 16.13 11.94
C SER A 25 4.84 15.04 12.76
N SER A 26 5.27 15.34 13.99
CA SER A 26 5.86 14.33 14.88
C SER A 26 4.84 13.31 15.40
N ALA A 27 3.63 13.76 15.76
CA ALA A 27 2.55 12.85 16.13
C ALA A 27 2.05 12.02 14.93
N ASP A 28 2.04 12.58 13.73
CA ASP A 28 1.64 11.87 12.51
C ASP A 28 2.70 10.86 12.07
N LEU A 29 4.00 11.18 12.15
CA LEU A 29 5.08 10.20 11.94
C LEU A 29 5.00 9.04 12.94
N GLN A 30 4.69 9.31 14.21
CA GLN A 30 4.46 8.25 15.21
C GLN A 30 3.26 7.35 14.86
N ARG A 31 2.18 7.92 14.30
CA ARG A 31 1.03 7.14 13.80
C ARG A 31 1.42 6.28 12.60
N LEU A 32 2.25 6.80 11.70
CA LEU A 32 2.76 6.02 10.56
C LEU A 32 3.61 4.83 11.01
N THR A 33 4.46 5.01 12.02
CA THR A 33 5.22 3.89 12.62
C THR A 33 4.30 2.84 13.23
N HIS A 34 3.20 3.26 13.86
CA HIS A 34 2.21 2.31 14.37
C HIS A 34 1.52 1.54 13.25
N ALA A 35 1.11 2.23 12.18
CA ALA A 35 0.52 1.60 11.00
C ALA A 35 1.46 0.57 10.35
N GLU A 36 2.78 0.87 10.31
CA GLU A 36 3.79 -0.08 9.83
C GLU A 36 3.82 -1.38 10.66
N TRP A 37 3.65 -1.29 11.98
CA TRP A 37 3.60 -2.47 12.86
C TRP A 37 2.32 -3.29 12.73
N GLU A 38 1.25 -2.73 12.21
CA GLU A 38 -0.01 -3.44 11.98
C GLU A 38 -0.01 -4.26 10.68
N ILE A 39 0.81 -3.90 9.68
CA ILE A 39 0.87 -4.58 8.37
C ILE A 39 0.96 -6.12 8.51
N PRO A 40 1.86 -6.69 9.33
CA PRO A 40 1.93 -8.14 9.48
C PRO A 40 0.65 -8.76 10.04
N GLN A 41 -0.02 -8.07 10.96
CA GLN A 41 -1.30 -8.54 11.51
C GLN A 41 -2.40 -8.49 10.46
N LEU A 42 -2.45 -7.43 9.65
CA LEU A 42 -3.40 -7.30 8.56
C LEU A 42 -3.24 -8.45 7.55
N ILE A 43 -1.99 -8.72 7.14
CA ILE A 43 -1.65 -9.84 6.24
C ILE A 43 -2.09 -11.18 6.86
N ASN A 44 -1.76 -11.42 8.13
CA ASN A 44 -2.12 -12.68 8.80
C ASN A 44 -3.63 -12.87 8.91
N ASN A 45 -4.38 -11.81 9.19
CA ASN A 45 -5.84 -11.85 9.26
C ASN A 45 -6.44 -12.15 7.88
N TYR A 46 -5.94 -11.53 6.82
CA TYR A 46 -6.36 -11.82 5.45
C TYR A 46 -6.03 -13.27 5.04
N ILE A 47 -4.81 -13.74 5.33
CA ILE A 47 -4.40 -15.14 5.08
C ILE A 47 -5.33 -16.12 5.79
N LYS A 48 -5.71 -15.83 7.04
CA LYS A 48 -6.63 -16.68 7.80
C LYS A 48 -8.00 -16.76 7.12
N LEU A 49 -8.58 -15.62 6.71
CA LEU A 49 -9.85 -15.58 6.00
C LEU A 49 -9.80 -16.39 4.70
N GLU A 50 -8.74 -16.22 3.92
CA GLU A 50 -8.58 -16.94 2.65
C GLU A 50 -8.35 -18.45 2.88
N THR A 51 -7.64 -18.81 3.95
CA THR A 51 -7.44 -20.21 4.34
C THR A 51 -8.76 -20.88 4.73
N GLU A 52 -9.63 -20.19 5.48
CA GLU A 52 -10.95 -20.69 5.84
C GLU A 52 -11.82 -20.96 4.60
N ARG A 53 -11.80 -20.05 3.62
CA ARG A 53 -12.46 -20.21 2.33
C ARG A 53 -11.89 -21.39 1.54
N LEU A 54 -10.56 -21.53 1.49
CA LEU A 54 -9.90 -22.67 0.85
C LEU A 54 -10.25 -24.00 1.51
N GLU A 55 -10.35 -24.06 2.83
CA GLU A 55 -10.81 -25.26 3.55
C GLU A 55 -12.27 -25.61 3.23
N HIS A 56 -13.13 -24.60 3.06
CA HIS A 56 -14.50 -24.82 2.60
C HIS A 56 -14.54 -25.44 1.19
N LEU A 57 -13.75 -24.92 0.25
CA LEU A 57 -13.60 -25.50 -1.10
C LEU A 57 -13.05 -26.93 -1.08
N LYS A 58 -12.05 -27.21 -0.22
CA LYS A 58 -11.53 -28.59 -0.03
C LYS A 58 -12.62 -29.52 0.49
N SER A 59 -13.43 -29.07 1.45
CA SER A 59 -14.56 -29.85 1.98
C SER A 59 -15.61 -30.13 0.90
N MET A 60 -15.94 -29.13 0.06
CA MET A 60 -16.84 -29.32 -1.08
C MET A 60 -16.28 -30.37 -2.05
N ALA A 61 -15.01 -30.27 -2.43
CA ALA A 61 -14.36 -31.23 -3.33
C ALA A 61 -14.39 -32.66 -2.75
N PHE A 62 -14.15 -32.81 -1.46
CA PHE A 62 -14.22 -34.09 -0.77
C PHE A 62 -15.63 -34.70 -0.80
N LYS A 63 -16.67 -33.91 -0.52
CA LYS A 63 -18.08 -34.35 -0.58
C LYS A 63 -18.47 -34.81 -1.98
N TYR A 64 -18.05 -34.07 -3.02
CA TYR A 64 -18.30 -34.46 -4.41
C TYR A 64 -17.58 -35.76 -4.80
N ARG A 65 -16.33 -35.95 -4.33
CA ARG A 65 -15.60 -37.20 -4.56
C ARG A 65 -16.32 -38.40 -3.96
N GLN A 66 -16.73 -38.33 -2.68
CA GLN A 66 -17.48 -39.41 -2.03
C GLN A 66 -18.79 -39.72 -2.75
N THR A 67 -19.53 -38.67 -3.14
CA THR A 67 -20.79 -38.82 -3.88
C THR A 67 -20.55 -39.51 -5.23
N ASN A 68 -19.48 -39.15 -5.94
CA ASN A 68 -19.15 -39.74 -7.23
C ASN A 68 -18.75 -41.21 -7.11
N GLU A 69 -17.98 -41.58 -6.07
CA GLU A 69 -17.60 -42.98 -5.79
C GLU A 69 -18.85 -43.85 -5.52
N GLN A 70 -19.82 -43.34 -4.78
CA GLN A 70 -21.09 -44.05 -4.53
C GLN A 70 -21.93 -44.25 -5.82
N LEU A 71 -21.79 -43.35 -6.79
CA LEU A 71 -22.58 -43.35 -8.03
C LEU A 71 -21.95 -44.14 -9.18
N GLN A 72 -20.67 -44.54 -9.08
CA GLN A 72 -19.98 -45.32 -10.11
C GLN A 72 -20.61 -46.71 -10.36
N THR A 73 -21.62 -47.11 -9.60
CA THR A 73 -22.30 -48.41 -9.71
C THR A 73 -23.42 -48.49 -10.75
N ASN A 74 -23.79 -47.41 -11.46
CA ASN A 74 -25.02 -47.43 -12.28
C ASN A 74 -24.99 -46.62 -13.58
N ILE A 75 -24.04 -46.91 -14.48
CA ILE A 75 -23.97 -46.27 -15.83
C ILE A 75 -25.26 -46.53 -16.64
N GLN A 76 -25.92 -47.68 -16.45
CA GLN A 76 -27.22 -47.99 -17.08
C GLN A 76 -28.38 -47.10 -16.60
N SER A 77 -28.23 -46.41 -15.46
CA SER A 77 -29.25 -45.52 -14.89
C SER A 77 -29.42 -44.22 -15.69
N VAL A 78 -28.41 -43.80 -16.47
CA VAL A 78 -28.41 -42.53 -17.23
C VAL A 78 -29.26 -42.62 -18.51
N SER A 79 -29.59 -43.83 -18.98
CA SER A 79 -30.44 -44.05 -20.15
C SER A 79 -31.92 -43.69 -19.91
N ASN A 80 -32.32 -43.47 -18.65
CA ASN A 80 -33.68 -43.04 -18.29
C ASN A 80 -33.78 -41.50 -18.28
N PRO A 81 -34.69 -40.88 -19.05
CA PRO A 81 -34.89 -39.43 -19.10
C PRO A 81 -35.10 -38.76 -17.73
N ILE A 82 -35.73 -39.45 -16.76
CA ILE A 82 -35.92 -38.93 -15.39
C ILE A 82 -34.59 -38.81 -14.66
N ASN A 83 -33.72 -39.82 -14.80
CA ASN A 83 -32.40 -39.83 -14.18
C ASN A 83 -31.46 -38.82 -14.86
N ALA A 84 -31.54 -38.69 -16.18
CA ALA A 84 -30.82 -37.67 -16.94
C ALA A 84 -31.20 -36.24 -16.47
N PHE A 85 -32.50 -35.95 -16.34
CA PHE A 85 -32.96 -34.65 -15.82
C PHE A 85 -32.45 -34.37 -14.41
N ARG A 86 -32.55 -35.36 -13.50
CA ARG A 86 -32.04 -35.21 -12.12
C ARG A 86 -30.53 -34.94 -12.08
N MET A 87 -29.76 -35.61 -12.93
CA MET A 87 -28.32 -35.41 -13.04
C MET A 87 -27.98 -34.01 -13.54
N ILE A 88 -28.62 -33.56 -14.63
CA ILE A 88 -28.42 -32.22 -15.19
C ILE A 88 -28.74 -31.16 -14.12
N LYS A 89 -29.93 -31.24 -13.48
CA LYS A 89 -30.31 -30.31 -12.41
C LYS A 89 -29.27 -30.24 -11.29
N ARG A 90 -28.77 -31.39 -10.84
CA ARG A 90 -27.73 -31.45 -9.79
C ARG A 90 -26.44 -30.77 -10.23
N LEU A 91 -25.94 -31.08 -11.43
CA LEU A 91 -24.70 -30.48 -11.95
C LEU A 91 -24.85 -28.97 -12.18
N THR A 92 -26.00 -28.52 -12.68
CA THR A 92 -26.28 -27.08 -12.85
C THR A 92 -26.26 -26.34 -11.52
N ASN A 93 -26.86 -26.91 -10.46
CA ASN A 93 -26.85 -26.30 -9.14
C ASN A 93 -25.45 -26.34 -8.51
N ALA A 94 -24.76 -27.48 -8.60
CA ALA A 94 -23.39 -27.64 -8.13
C ALA A 94 -22.44 -26.60 -8.74
N TRP A 95 -22.58 -26.36 -10.05
CA TRP A 95 -21.80 -25.34 -10.75
C TRP A 95 -22.08 -23.93 -10.24
N LYS A 96 -23.35 -23.58 -10.00
CA LYS A 96 -23.73 -22.27 -9.44
C LYS A 96 -23.15 -22.06 -8.04
N GLU A 97 -23.23 -23.07 -7.18
CA GLU A 97 -22.67 -23.02 -5.82
C GLU A 97 -21.15 -22.85 -5.85
N LEU A 98 -20.44 -23.65 -6.67
CA LEU A 98 -19.00 -23.52 -6.85
C LEU A 98 -18.61 -22.13 -7.37
N GLN A 99 -19.34 -21.62 -8.37
CA GLN A 99 -19.09 -20.31 -8.93
C GLN A 99 -19.30 -19.20 -7.90
N ALA A 100 -20.30 -19.31 -7.02
CA ALA A 100 -20.52 -18.35 -5.95
C ALA A 100 -19.36 -18.35 -4.95
N GLU A 101 -18.90 -19.53 -4.53
CA GLU A 101 -17.78 -19.68 -3.60
C GLU A 101 -16.45 -19.16 -4.21
N MET A 102 -16.18 -19.50 -5.47
CA MET A 102 -14.98 -19.05 -6.20
C MET A 102 -14.97 -17.55 -6.49
N ARG A 103 -16.13 -16.91 -6.53
CA ARG A 103 -16.27 -15.46 -6.72
C ARG A 103 -16.49 -14.68 -5.43
N ALA A 104 -16.59 -15.36 -4.29
CA ALA A 104 -16.64 -14.69 -3.00
C ALA A 104 -15.32 -13.94 -2.81
N ASP A 105 -15.33 -12.65 -3.11
CA ASP A 105 -14.20 -11.76 -2.89
C ASP A 105 -14.22 -11.32 -1.43
N VAL A 106 -13.29 -11.88 -0.66
CA VAL A 106 -13.11 -11.53 0.76
C VAL A 106 -12.17 -10.34 0.91
N ALA A 107 -11.43 -9.98 -0.14
CA ALA A 107 -10.41 -8.93 -0.11
C ALA A 107 -11.04 -7.55 0.00
N ASP A 108 -12.02 -7.23 -0.85
CA ASP A 108 -12.68 -5.92 -0.85
C ASP A 108 -13.35 -5.62 0.49
N ALA A 109 -14.09 -6.59 1.04
CA ALA A 109 -14.74 -6.46 2.34
C ALA A 109 -13.72 -6.31 3.48
N TYR A 110 -12.61 -7.04 3.41
CA TYR A 110 -11.54 -6.95 4.39
C TYR A 110 -10.85 -5.58 4.36
N LEU A 111 -10.44 -5.11 3.18
CA LEU A 111 -9.80 -3.81 3.00
C LEU A 111 -10.73 -2.67 3.44
N GLN A 112 -12.03 -2.77 3.13
CA GLN A 112 -13.01 -1.79 3.59
C GLN A 112 -13.11 -1.76 5.12
N ASN A 113 -13.17 -2.92 5.78
CA ASN A 113 -13.23 -2.98 7.25
C ASN A 113 -11.99 -2.38 7.91
N VAL A 114 -10.79 -2.72 7.41
CA VAL A 114 -9.52 -2.16 7.92
C VAL A 114 -9.50 -0.63 7.80
N THR A 115 -10.00 -0.11 6.67
CA THR A 115 -10.05 1.33 6.41
C THR A 115 -11.12 2.03 7.28
N MET A 116 -12.28 1.39 7.48
CA MET A 116 -13.40 1.96 8.25
C MET A 116 -13.20 1.90 9.77
N GLU A 117 -12.54 0.86 10.28
CA GLU A 117 -12.25 0.70 11.71
C GLU A 117 -11.11 1.62 12.17
N GLY A 118 -10.47 2.34 11.24
CA GLY A 118 -9.39 3.27 11.54
C GLY A 118 -8.14 2.59 12.08
N GLN A 119 -8.01 1.27 11.89
CA GLN A 119 -6.86 0.48 12.31
C GLN A 119 -5.61 1.01 11.60
N ALA A 120 -5.67 1.15 10.27
CA ALA A 120 -4.56 1.70 9.52
C ALA A 120 -4.98 2.89 8.65
N LYS A 121 -4.60 4.11 9.08
CA LYS A 121 -4.57 5.27 8.18
C LYS A 121 -3.22 5.26 7.45
N PHE A 122 -3.17 4.55 6.32
CA PHE A 122 -1.99 4.56 5.46
C PHE A 122 -1.79 5.94 4.82
N PRO A 123 -0.53 6.35 4.57
CA PRO A 123 -0.24 7.58 3.86
C PRO A 123 -0.74 7.49 2.42
N THR A 124 -1.09 8.64 1.88
CA THR A 124 -1.55 8.81 0.50
C THR A 124 -0.42 9.29 -0.40
N ASP A 125 -0.66 9.29 -1.71
CA ASP A 125 0.28 9.88 -2.68
C ASP A 125 0.54 11.38 -2.43
N GLU A 126 -0.42 12.07 -1.81
CA GLU A 126 -0.26 13.48 -1.39
C GLU A 126 0.73 13.60 -0.23
N ASP A 127 0.66 12.71 0.77
CA ASP A 127 1.60 12.68 1.90
C ASP A 127 3.02 12.38 1.42
N LEU A 128 3.18 11.44 0.47
CA LEU A 128 4.47 11.14 -0.16
C LEU A 128 5.01 12.35 -0.94
N SER A 129 4.16 13.00 -1.73
CA SER A 129 4.53 14.19 -2.49
C SER A 129 4.93 15.34 -1.55
N GLY A 130 4.19 15.54 -0.47
CA GLY A 130 4.48 16.53 0.56
C GLY A 130 5.82 16.27 1.26
N ALA A 131 6.12 15.00 1.59
CA ALA A 131 7.40 14.61 2.18
C ALA A 131 8.58 14.87 1.22
N ALA A 132 8.44 14.52 -0.06
CA ALA A 132 9.46 14.78 -1.07
C ALA A 132 9.68 16.29 -1.27
N VAL A 133 8.61 17.08 -1.39
CA VAL A 133 8.72 18.56 -1.46
C VAL A 133 9.38 19.12 -0.20
N GLY A 134 9.06 18.60 0.98
CA GLY A 134 9.74 18.97 2.23
C GLY A 134 11.25 18.70 2.20
N LEU A 135 11.64 17.53 1.69
CA LEU A 135 13.05 17.16 1.51
C LEU A 135 13.76 18.10 0.52
N LEU A 136 13.16 18.39 -0.64
CA LEU A 136 13.69 19.30 -1.64
C LEU A 136 13.87 20.72 -1.07
N ARG A 137 12.91 21.19 -0.26
CA ARG A 137 13.04 22.50 0.41
C ARG A 137 14.22 22.54 1.38
N LEU A 138 14.48 21.45 2.11
CA LEU A 138 15.65 21.37 2.99
C LEU A 138 16.95 21.33 2.17
N GLN A 139 16.95 20.57 1.08
CA GLN A 139 18.08 20.51 0.15
C GLN A 139 18.45 21.90 -0.35
N ASP A 140 17.47 22.70 -0.79
CA ASP A 140 17.67 24.07 -1.25
C ASP A 140 18.14 25.01 -0.14
N THR A 141 17.45 24.98 1.00
CA THR A 141 17.70 25.92 2.10
C THR A 141 19.11 25.75 2.66
N TYR A 142 19.59 24.52 2.75
CA TYR A 142 20.89 24.18 3.34
C TYR A 142 21.96 23.81 2.30
N ARG A 143 21.63 23.87 1.00
CA ARG A 143 22.52 23.53 -0.13
C ARG A 143 23.14 22.14 0.04
N LEU A 144 22.30 21.16 0.36
CA LEU A 144 22.73 19.79 0.62
C LEU A 144 23.02 19.07 -0.70
N GLU A 145 24.06 18.23 -0.71
CA GLU A 145 24.39 17.42 -1.89
C GLU A 145 23.40 16.26 -2.03
N THR A 146 22.89 16.06 -3.25
CA THR A 146 21.96 14.97 -3.57
C THR A 146 22.54 13.60 -3.22
N GLN A 147 23.82 13.40 -3.50
CA GLN A 147 24.51 12.14 -3.23
C GLN A 147 24.59 11.86 -1.71
N ASP A 148 24.88 12.87 -0.90
CA ASP A 148 24.91 12.74 0.56
C ASP A 148 23.53 12.40 1.11
N LEU A 149 22.50 13.13 0.67
CA LEU A 149 21.12 12.87 1.05
C LEU A 149 20.68 11.45 0.69
N ALA A 150 20.98 11.01 -0.53
CA ALA A 150 20.66 9.67 -1.00
C ALA A 150 21.45 8.57 -0.25
N ASN A 151 22.64 8.88 0.26
CA ASN A 151 23.42 7.99 1.14
C ASN A 151 22.97 8.05 2.62
N GLY A 152 21.99 8.89 2.95
CA GLY A 152 21.49 9.07 4.32
C GLY A 152 22.35 9.99 5.18
N PHE A 153 23.14 10.88 4.57
CA PHE A 153 24.01 11.85 5.24
C PHE A 153 23.47 13.27 5.14
N VAL A 154 23.64 14.05 6.21
CA VAL A 154 23.45 15.50 6.22
C VAL A 154 24.64 16.11 6.95
N GLN A 155 25.43 16.94 6.25
CA GLN A 155 26.63 17.60 6.80
C GLN A 155 27.57 16.58 7.47
N ASP A 156 27.93 15.51 6.75
CA ASP A 156 28.78 14.40 7.21
C ASP A 156 28.23 13.54 8.36
N VAL A 157 27.01 13.79 8.83
CA VAL A 157 26.36 12.97 9.85
C VAL A 157 25.41 11.99 9.20
N LYS A 158 25.59 10.68 9.48
CA LYS A 158 24.66 9.64 9.04
C LYS A 158 23.38 9.72 9.88
N ILE A 159 22.29 10.16 9.25
CA ILE A 159 20.98 10.34 9.89
C ILE A 159 19.94 9.31 9.43
N GLY A 160 20.18 8.63 8.31
CA GLY A 160 19.21 7.73 7.70
C GLY A 160 19.84 6.53 7.02
N ASN A 161 18.96 5.69 6.49
CA ASN A 161 19.35 4.61 5.58
C ASN A 161 19.61 5.15 4.19
N GLU A 162 20.36 4.38 3.41
CA GLU A 162 20.61 4.69 2.01
C GLU A 162 19.33 4.49 1.18
N MET A 163 19.06 5.42 0.26
CA MET A 163 17.97 5.39 -0.69
C MET A 163 18.29 4.46 -1.86
N THR A 164 17.27 3.75 -2.35
CA THR A 164 17.38 2.98 -3.59
C THR A 164 17.41 3.90 -4.81
N ALA A 165 17.75 3.34 -5.97
CA ALA A 165 17.62 4.02 -7.25
C ALA A 165 16.16 4.46 -7.48
N PHE A 166 15.18 3.62 -7.13
CA PHE A 166 13.76 3.92 -7.28
C PHE A 166 13.32 5.09 -6.40
N ASP A 167 13.76 5.14 -5.13
CA ASP A 167 13.47 6.27 -4.25
C ASP A 167 13.97 7.60 -4.85
N CYS A 168 15.19 7.60 -5.40
CA CYS A 168 15.77 8.76 -6.09
C CYS A 168 14.96 9.15 -7.34
N PHE A 169 14.49 8.16 -8.10
CA PHE A 169 13.64 8.38 -9.27
C PHE A 169 12.29 9.00 -8.90
N GLU A 170 11.65 8.50 -7.83
CA GLU A 170 10.38 9.02 -7.33
C GLU A 170 10.51 10.48 -6.90
N ILE A 171 11.58 10.84 -6.15
CA ILE A 171 11.86 12.23 -5.78
C ILE A 171 12.05 13.10 -7.04
N GLY A 172 12.83 12.62 -8.01
CA GLY A 172 13.04 13.33 -9.27
C GLY A 172 11.74 13.53 -10.07
N ARG A 173 10.85 12.53 -10.07
CA ARG A 173 9.54 12.61 -10.73
C ARG A 173 8.62 13.62 -10.04
N ILE A 174 8.61 13.65 -8.71
CA ILE A 174 7.84 14.63 -7.94
C ILE A 174 8.37 16.04 -8.22
N ALA A 175 9.69 16.24 -8.20
CA ALA A 175 10.31 17.52 -8.56
C ALA A 175 9.90 17.99 -9.98
N TYR A 176 9.86 17.05 -10.94
CA TYR A 176 9.44 17.35 -12.32
C TYR A 176 7.97 17.81 -12.38
N ASN A 177 7.09 17.11 -11.67
CA ASN A 177 5.67 17.43 -11.61
C ASN A 177 5.41 18.78 -10.91
N THR A 178 6.33 19.24 -10.06
CA THR A 178 6.28 20.56 -9.42
C THR A 178 7.06 21.64 -10.19
N GLU A 179 7.47 21.36 -11.44
CA GLU A 179 8.23 22.26 -12.32
C GLU A 179 9.63 22.66 -11.79
N ASP A 180 10.17 21.89 -10.84
CA ASP A 180 11.51 22.06 -10.30
C ASP A 180 12.52 21.24 -11.12
N PHE A 181 12.78 21.71 -12.33
CA PHE A 181 13.65 21.00 -13.28
C PHE A 181 15.10 20.89 -12.82
N TYR A 182 15.55 21.79 -11.92
CA TYR A 182 16.89 21.73 -11.36
C TYR A 182 17.04 20.49 -10.47
N HIS A 183 16.14 20.30 -9.51
CA HIS A 183 16.17 19.10 -8.66
C HIS A 183 15.77 17.83 -9.42
N THR A 184 14.90 17.91 -10.42
CA THR A 184 14.65 16.77 -11.31
C THR A 184 15.95 16.24 -11.89
N LEU A 185 16.79 17.11 -12.45
CA LEU A 185 18.04 16.69 -13.09
C LEU A 185 18.96 16.00 -12.08
N LEU A 186 19.14 16.60 -10.90
CA LEU A 186 20.02 16.06 -9.86
C LEU A 186 19.57 14.67 -9.38
N TRP A 187 18.29 14.52 -9.04
CA TRP A 187 17.75 13.28 -8.51
C TRP A 187 17.64 12.18 -9.56
N MET A 188 17.32 12.52 -10.82
CA MET A 188 17.33 11.56 -11.93
C MET A 188 18.75 11.08 -12.27
N GLN A 189 19.77 11.95 -12.17
CA GLN A 189 21.17 11.55 -12.34
C GLN A 189 21.63 10.61 -11.23
N GLU A 190 21.27 10.90 -9.98
CA GLU A 190 21.59 10.02 -8.85
C GLU A 190 20.88 8.67 -8.96
N ALA A 191 19.60 8.66 -9.36
CA ALA A 191 18.85 7.44 -9.64
C ALA A 191 19.54 6.58 -10.72
N LEU A 192 19.95 7.19 -11.85
CA LEU A 192 20.67 6.50 -12.91
C LEU A 192 22.05 5.99 -12.47
N SER A 193 22.76 6.75 -11.64
CA SER A 193 24.05 6.36 -11.07
C SER A 193 23.90 5.13 -10.18
N ARG A 194 22.87 5.10 -9.32
CA ARG A 194 22.55 3.99 -8.42
C ARG A 194 22.05 2.76 -9.16
N ALA A 195 21.17 2.92 -10.14
CA ALA A 195 20.66 1.80 -10.94
C ALA A 195 21.78 0.95 -11.57
N LYS A 196 22.91 1.58 -11.95
CA LYS A 196 24.09 0.88 -12.48
C LYS A 196 24.90 0.09 -11.44
N ARG A 197 24.69 0.37 -10.15
CA ARG A 197 25.43 -0.22 -9.01
C ARG A 197 24.59 -1.21 -8.21
N GLU A 198 23.26 -1.14 -8.31
CA GLU A 198 22.36 -2.07 -7.64
C GLU A 198 22.53 -3.50 -8.20
N SER A 199 22.63 -4.48 -7.30
CA SER A 199 22.72 -5.89 -7.67
C SER A 199 21.38 -6.44 -8.18
N THR A 200 20.28 -5.93 -7.63
CA THR A 200 18.91 -6.16 -8.10
C THR A 200 18.33 -4.80 -8.51
N PRO A 201 18.09 -4.55 -9.80
CA PRO A 201 17.62 -3.26 -10.25
C PRO A 201 16.22 -2.98 -9.69
N THR A 202 16.10 -1.88 -8.95
CA THR A 202 14.81 -1.41 -8.40
C THR A 202 14.02 -0.60 -9.43
N ILE A 203 14.68 -0.15 -10.50
CA ILE A 203 14.07 0.47 -11.68
C ILE A 203 14.16 -0.53 -12.84
N ALA A 204 13.03 -0.83 -13.48
CA ALA A 204 13.05 -1.61 -14.72
C ALA A 204 13.69 -0.78 -15.83
N GLU A 205 14.76 -1.30 -16.46
CA GLU A 205 15.20 -0.79 -17.76
C GLU A 205 14.09 -1.12 -18.78
N GLY A 206 13.38 -0.09 -19.24
CA GLY A 206 12.29 -0.22 -20.22
C GLY A 206 12.77 -0.58 -21.62
#